data_AF-A0A2D5ZG92-F1
#
_entry.id   AF-A0A2D5ZG92-F1
#
_cell.length_a   1.000
_cell.length_b   1.000
_cell.length_c   1.000
_cell.angle_alpha   90.00
_cell.angle_beta   90.00
_cell.angle_gamma   90.00
#
_symmetry.space_group_name_H-M   'P 1'
#
loop_
_entity.id
_entity.type
_entity.pdbx_description
1 polymer ?
#
loop_
_entity_poly.entity_id
_entity_poly.type
_entity_poly.pdbx_seq_one_letter_code
_entity_poly.pdbx_strand_id
1 'polypeptide(L)'
;MSPAPQIKSQEEIQEWLFDDLMGQIEPDLVSTNREKTEEMLEALPEGELKKKLASYEEAFAEFTRRWPEYSQNVIADLNADAYQFQKMIKESDTEEMANIEQKLDSDIENA
;
A
#
# COMPACT_ATOMS: atom_id res chain seq x y z
N MET A 1 -17.30 5.64 -19.42
CA MET A 1 -17.46 5.03 -18.10
C MET A 1 -16.08 4.65 -17.60
N SER A 2 -15.57 5.33 -16.58
CA SER A 2 -14.35 4.87 -15.91
C SER A 2 -14.68 3.60 -15.12
N PRO A 3 -13.84 2.55 -15.16
CA PRO A 3 -14.08 1.35 -14.38
C PRO A 3 -14.14 1.71 -12.89
N ALA A 4 -15.08 1.09 -12.17
CA ALA A 4 -15.16 1.25 -10.72
C ALA A 4 -13.83 0.84 -10.07
N PRO A 5 -13.37 1.55 -9.03
CA PRO A 5 -12.13 1.20 -8.34
C PRO A 5 -12.24 -0.23 -7.80
N GLN A 6 -11.30 -1.09 -8.19
CA GLN A 6 -11.21 -2.44 -7.66
C GLN A 6 -10.64 -2.36 -6.24
N ILE A 7 -11.46 -2.69 -5.25
CA ILE A 7 -11.04 -2.79 -3.86
C ILE A 7 -10.25 -4.08 -3.73
N LYS A 8 -8.98 -3.99 -3.33
CA LYS A 8 -8.17 -5.17 -2.98
C LYS A 8 -8.87 -5.99 -1.90
N SER A 9 -8.87 -7.29 -2.06
CA SER A 9 -9.28 -8.23 -1.01
C SER A 9 -8.35 -8.11 0.20
N GLN A 10 -8.79 -8.63 1.34
CA GLN A 10 -7.99 -8.66 2.55
C GLN A 10 -6.66 -9.42 2.35
N GLU A 11 -6.69 -10.51 1.60
CA GLU A 11 -5.50 -11.31 1.28
C GLU A 11 -4.51 -10.51 0.43
N GLU A 12 -4.98 -9.80 -0.59
CA GLU A 12 -4.13 -8.95 -1.42
C GLU A 12 -3.50 -7.77 -0.65
N ILE A 13 -4.20 -7.26 0.36
CA ILE A 13 -3.65 -6.21 1.24
C ILE A 13 -2.58 -6.80 2.16
N GLN A 14 -2.80 -7.99 2.70
CA GLN A 14 -1.83 -8.67 3.55
C GLN A 14 -0.56 -9.02 2.79
N GLU A 15 -0.70 -9.57 1.58
CA GLU A 15 0.43 -9.89 0.70
C GLU A 15 1.21 -8.62 0.32
N TRP A 16 0.51 -7.54 -0.05
CA TRP A 16 1.16 -6.26 -0.35
C TRP A 16 1.95 -5.69 0.84
N LEU A 17 1.37 -5.68 2.04
CA LEU A 17 2.06 -5.18 3.24
C LEU A 17 3.24 -6.06 3.63
N PHE A 18 3.10 -7.38 3.48
CA PHE A 18 4.19 -8.32 3.69
C PHE A 18 5.33 -8.05 2.71
N ASP A 19 5.04 -7.98 1.40
CA ASP A 19 6.03 -7.76 0.35
C ASP A 19 6.73 -6.40 0.50
N ASP A 20 6.02 -5.35 0.90
CA ASP A 20 6.62 -4.02 1.09
C ASP A 20 7.64 -4.03 2.24
N LEU A 21 7.28 -4.55 3.42
CA LEU A 21 8.21 -4.60 4.55
C LEU A 21 9.32 -5.63 4.32
N MET A 22 8.97 -6.84 3.86
CA MET A 22 9.96 -7.90 3.63
C MET A 22 10.92 -7.52 2.51
N GLY A 23 10.46 -6.81 1.46
CA GLY A 23 11.32 -6.32 0.39
C GLY A 23 12.39 -5.32 0.84
N GLN A 24 12.16 -4.61 1.94
CA GLN A 24 13.16 -3.74 2.57
C GLN A 24 14.16 -4.52 3.44
N ILE A 25 13.81 -5.72 3.89
CA ILE A 25 14.60 -6.53 4.83
C ILE A 25 15.41 -7.58 4.09
N GLU A 26 14.74 -8.43 3.32
CA GLU A 26 15.32 -9.51 2.51
C GLU A 26 14.46 -9.69 1.25
N PRO A 27 14.86 -9.10 0.10
CA PRO A 27 14.14 -9.20 -1.16
C PRO A 27 13.92 -10.63 -1.64
N ASP A 28 14.77 -11.58 -1.26
CA ASP A 28 14.59 -12.97 -1.66
C ASP A 28 13.33 -13.61 -1.02
N LEU A 29 12.82 -13.04 0.07
CA LEU A 29 11.70 -13.58 0.84
C LEU A 29 10.34 -12.95 0.50
N VAL A 30 10.26 -12.04 -0.47
CA VAL A 30 8.97 -11.52 -0.95
C VAL A 30 8.20 -12.58 -1.74
N SER A 31 6.88 -12.45 -1.77
CA SER A 31 5.95 -13.44 -2.35
C SER A 31 6.24 -13.66 -3.84
N THR A 32 6.57 -12.58 -4.56
CA THR A 32 6.91 -12.61 -5.99
C THR A 32 8.24 -13.29 -6.32
N ASN A 33 9.15 -13.48 -5.36
CA ASN A 33 10.45 -14.11 -5.58
C ASN A 33 10.51 -15.58 -5.15
N ARG A 34 9.41 -16.17 -4.66
CA ARG A 34 9.41 -17.51 -4.04
C ARG A 34 10.03 -18.59 -4.93
N GLU A 35 9.58 -18.72 -6.18
CA GLU A 35 10.08 -19.75 -7.11
C GLU A 35 11.58 -19.56 -7.40
N LYS A 36 12.00 -18.32 -7.67
CA LYS A 36 13.41 -18.00 -7.93
C LYS A 36 14.30 -18.27 -6.71
N THR A 37 13.81 -17.95 -5.52
CA THR A 37 14.52 -18.19 -4.27
C THR A 37 14.64 -19.67 -3.98
N GLU A 38 13.60 -20.46 -4.24
CA GLU A 38 13.65 -21.93 -4.13
C GLU A 38 14.71 -22.53 -5.05
N GLU A 39 14.69 -22.19 -6.35
CA GLU A 39 15.70 -22.64 -7.32
C GLU A 39 17.12 -22.27 -6.90
N MET A 40 17.32 -21.05 -6.40
CA MET A 40 18.61 -20.61 -5.89
C MET A 40 19.07 -21.45 -4.69
N LEU A 41 18.18 -21.71 -3.72
CA LEU A 41 18.52 -22.49 -2.53
C LEU A 41 18.87 -23.94 -2.86
N GLU A 42 18.16 -24.56 -3.81
CA GLU A 42 18.45 -25.92 -4.28
C GLU A 42 19.83 -26.04 -4.93
N ALA A 43 20.30 -24.97 -5.58
CA ALA A 43 21.61 -24.93 -6.23
C ALA A 43 22.78 -24.68 -5.27
N LEU A 44 22.53 -24.31 -4.01
CA LEU A 44 23.59 -23.96 -3.06
C LEU A 44 24.27 -25.21 -2.45
N PRO A 45 25.61 -25.20 -2.32
CA PRO A 45 26.31 -26.19 -1.49
C PRO A 45 25.84 -26.13 -0.03
N GLU A 46 25.87 -27.27 0.68
CA GLU A 46 25.32 -27.39 2.05
C GLU A 46 25.82 -26.30 3.03
N GLY A 47 27.11 -25.95 2.95
CA GLY A 47 27.69 -24.92 3.81
C GLY A 47 27.20 -23.51 3.52
N GLU A 48 26.86 -23.20 2.27
CA GLU A 48 26.30 -21.90 1.86
C GLU A 48 24.79 -21.86 2.11
N LEU A 49 24.09 -22.97 1.87
CA LEU A 49 22.69 -23.14 2.22
C LEU A 49 22.44 -22.86 3.70
N LYS A 50 23.25 -23.46 4.60
CA LYS A 50 23.13 -23.20 6.05
C LYS A 50 23.30 -21.73 6.41
N LYS A 51 24.25 -21.03 5.77
CA LYS A 51 24.46 -19.60 6.00
C LYS A 51 23.28 -18.76 5.49
N LYS A 52 22.76 -19.08 4.31
CA LYS A 52 21.62 -18.35 3.74
C LYS A 52 20.34 -18.57 4.55
N LEU A 53 20.10 -19.78 5.04
CA LEU A 53 18.97 -20.07 5.93
C LEU A 53 19.09 -19.34 7.27
N ALA A 54 20.29 -19.25 7.86
CA ALA A 54 20.50 -18.45 9.07
C ALA A 54 20.22 -16.95 8.82
N SER A 55 20.66 -16.42 7.67
CA SER A 55 20.34 -15.04 7.26
C SER A 55 18.83 -14.82 7.09
N TYR A 56 18.09 -15.81 6.59
CA TYR A 56 16.64 -15.73 6.47
C TYR A 56 15.93 -15.78 7.83
N GLU A 57 16.45 -16.55 8.78
CA GLU A 57 15.94 -16.55 10.15
C GLU A 57 16.09 -15.16 10.80
N GLU A 58 17.24 -14.52 10.61
CA GLU A 58 17.48 -13.15 11.07
C GLU A 58 16.53 -12.15 10.37
N ALA A 59 16.30 -12.29 9.06
CA ALA A 59 15.36 -11.46 8.32
C ALA A 59 13.92 -11.59 8.85
N PHE A 60 13.47 -12.81 9.16
CA PHE A 60 12.14 -13.03 9.76
C PHE A 60 12.04 -12.46 11.18
N ALA A 61 13.10 -12.55 11.97
CA ALA A 61 13.15 -11.92 13.29
C ALA A 61 13.02 -10.38 13.17
N GLU A 62 13.73 -9.78 12.22
CA GLU A 62 13.66 -8.34 11.96
C GLU A 62 12.29 -7.91 11.43
N PHE A 63 11.68 -8.69 10.54
CA PHE A 63 10.31 -8.47 10.07
C PHE A 63 9.34 -8.46 11.24
N THR A 64 9.40 -9.50 12.09
CA THR A 64 8.52 -9.63 13.26
C THR A 64 8.70 -8.46 14.22
N ARG A 65 9.94 -7.98 14.39
CA ARG A 65 10.26 -6.81 15.23
C ARG A 65 9.69 -5.51 14.66
N ARG A 66 9.77 -5.30 13.34
CA ARG A 66 9.33 -4.06 12.67
C ARG A 66 7.83 -4.03 12.36
N TRP A 67 7.18 -5.19 12.25
CA TRP A 67 5.80 -5.31 11.78
C TRP A 67 4.77 -4.49 12.58
N PRO A 68 4.78 -4.46 13.92
CA PRO A 68 3.77 -3.72 14.67
C PRO A 68 3.80 -2.20 14.40
N GLU A 69 4.99 -1.61 14.33
CA GLU A 69 5.16 -0.18 14.06
C GLU A 69 4.89 0.12 12.59
N TYR A 70 5.43 -0.69 11.68
CA TYR A 70 5.24 -0.52 10.25
C TYR A 70 3.75 -0.56 9.86
N SER A 71 3.01 -1.57 10.33
CA SER A 71 1.58 -1.70 10.02
C SER A 71 0.74 -0.54 10.59
N GLN A 72 1.09 -0.02 11.78
CA GLN A 72 0.42 1.16 12.34
C GLN A 72 0.68 2.41 11.51
N ASN A 73 1.92 2.62 11.05
CA ASN A 73 2.27 3.77 10.24
C ASN A 73 1.55 3.75 8.89
N VAL A 74 1.50 2.59 8.20
CA VAL A 74 0.77 2.46 6.94
C VAL A 74 -0.73 2.74 7.12
N ILE A 75 -1.33 2.27 8.22
CA ILE A 75 -2.75 2.59 8.54
C ILE A 75 -2.93 4.09 8.79
N ALA A 76 -2.01 4.73 9.49
CA ALA A 76 -2.07 6.17 9.77
C ALA A 76 -1.98 7.00 8.48
N ASP A 77 -1.05 6.65 7.60
CA ASP A 77 -0.85 7.33 6.31
C ASP A 77 -2.07 7.16 5.40
N LEU A 78 -2.61 5.93 5.30
CA LEU A 78 -3.85 5.68 4.54
C LEU A 78 -5.03 6.49 5.08
N ASN A 79 -5.17 6.62 6.40
CA ASN A 79 -6.23 7.43 7.00
C ASN A 79 -6.03 8.93 6.72
N ALA A 80 -4.78 9.41 6.74
CA ALA A 80 -4.46 10.79 6.42
C ALA A 80 -4.80 11.11 4.95
N ASP A 81 -4.42 10.22 4.03
CA ASP A 81 -4.74 10.37 2.60
C ASP A 81 -6.24 10.31 2.37
N ALA A 82 -6.95 9.34 2.98
CA ALA A 82 -8.40 9.25 2.89
C ALA A 82 -9.10 10.52 3.40
N TYR A 83 -8.59 11.12 4.50
CA TYR A 83 -9.10 12.39 5.02
C TYR A 83 -8.87 13.55 4.03
N GLN A 84 -7.69 13.63 3.40
CA GLN A 84 -7.40 14.65 2.39
C GLN A 84 -8.31 14.50 1.16
N PHE A 85 -8.54 13.27 0.69
CA PHE A 85 -9.48 13.01 -0.42
C PHE A 85 -10.91 13.42 -0.07
N GLN A 86 -11.40 13.10 1.13
CA GLN A 86 -12.73 13.53 1.57
C GLN A 86 -12.85 15.06 1.65
N LYS A 87 -11.79 15.73 2.10
CA LYS A 87 -11.75 17.20 2.14
C LYS A 87 -11.81 17.80 0.73
N MET A 88 -11.01 17.28 -0.20
CA MET A 88 -11.04 17.72 -1.60
C MET A 88 -12.41 17.53 -2.26
N ILE A 89 -13.09 16.40 -2.00
CA ILE A 89 -14.46 16.17 -2.52
C ILE A 89 -15.43 17.21 -1.96
N LYS A 90 -15.40 17.47 -0.64
CA LYS A 90 -16.28 18.47 -0.01
C LYS A 90 -16.01 19.88 -0.52
N GLU A 91 -14.74 20.25 -0.69
CA GLU A 91 -14.35 21.55 -1.24
C GLU A 91 -14.81 21.68 -2.70
N SER A 92 -14.64 20.64 -3.52
CA SER A 92 -15.15 20.58 -4.89
C SER A 92 -16.67 20.71 -4.97
N ASP A 93 -17.42 19.99 -4.12
CA ASP A 93 -18.89 20.06 -4.06
C ASP A 93 -19.36 21.46 -3.65
N THR A 94 -18.62 22.13 -2.75
CA THR A 94 -18.93 23.48 -2.28
C THR A 94 -18.64 24.52 -3.36
N GLU A 95 -17.53 24.40 -4.08
CA GLU A 95 -17.20 25.27 -5.21
C GLU A 95 -18.15 25.08 -6.39
N GLU A 96 -18.59 23.85 -6.69
CA GLU A 96 -19.62 23.60 -7.70
C GLU A 96 -20.96 24.20 -7.31
N MET A 97 -21.40 24.06 -6.06
CA MET A 97 -22.63 24.71 -5.59
C MET A 97 -22.55 26.24 -5.66
N ALA A 98 -21.43 26.84 -5.24
CA ALA A 98 -21.24 28.28 -5.32
C ALA A 98 -21.24 28.80 -6.78
N ASN A 99 -20.68 28.04 -7.71
CA ASN A 99 -20.70 28.37 -9.14
C ASN A 99 -22.11 28.25 -9.77
N ILE A 100 -22.93 27.33 -9.27
CA ILE A 100 -24.34 27.20 -9.70
C ILE A 100 -25.16 28.38 -9.15
N GLU A 101 -24.98 28.74 -7.87
CA GLU A 101 -25.65 29.90 -7.26
C GLU A 101 -25.29 31.20 -7.98
N GLN A 102 -24.01 31.44 -8.29
CA GLN A 102 -23.61 32.63 -9.06
C GLN A 102 -24.24 32.69 -10.46
N LYS A 103 -24.35 31.54 -11.15
CA LYS A 103 -25.00 31.50 -12.47
C LYS A 103 -26.49 31.82 -12.37
N LEU A 104 -27.17 31.22 -11.39
CA LEU A 104 -28.60 31.46 -11.15
C LEU A 104 -28.87 32.93 -10.78
N ASP A 105 -28.03 33.54 -9.93
CA ASP A 105 -28.17 34.95 -9.58
C ASP A 105 -27.86 35.88 -10.78
N SER A 106 -26.88 35.53 -11.63
CA SER A 106 -26.56 36.32 -12.84
C SER A 106 -27.66 36.26 -13.92
N ASP A 107 -28.40 35.16 -13.99
CA ASP A 107 -29.52 34.98 -14.93
C ASP A 107 -30.79 35.71 -14.44
N ILE A 108 -30.93 35.94 -13.12
CA ILE A 108 -32.04 36.70 -12.52
C ILE A 108 -31.84 38.22 -12.67
N GLU A 109 -30.60 38.73 -12.62
CA GLU A 109 -30.32 40.17 -12.80
C GLU A 109 -30.36 40.65 -14.26
N ASN A 110 -30.30 39.73 -15.23
CA ASN A 110 -30.34 40.04 -16.68
C ASN A 110 -31.68 39.72 -17.37
N ALA A 111 -32.71 39.30 -16.60
CA ALA A 111 -34.08 39.04 -17.06
C ALA A 111 -35.04 40.19 -16.71
#